data_AF-T1BZY3-F1
#
_entry.id   AF-T1BZY3-F1
#
_cell.length_a   1.000
_cell.length_b   1.000
_cell.length_c   1.000
_cell.angle_alpha   90.00
_cell.angle_beta   90.00
_cell.angle_gamma   90.00
#
_symmetry.space_group_name_H-M   'P 1'
#
loop_
_entity.id
_entity.type
_entity.pdbx_description
1 polymer ?
#
loop_
_entity_poly.entity_id
_entity_poly.type
_entity_poly.pdbx_seq_one_letter_code
_entity_poly.pdbx_strand_id
1 'polypeptide(L)'
;MALFQIYHNTRTTVARFQESVLRRVVGIGALYSTGYGDVGSSIYYALGITTVYAQGASFLAILVAGLFFVATVLSYAELSSAIPEAGGSSLFAQRAFGDGWAFFAGWAPLLDYILTLAISAFSVGPYLSYF
;
A
#
# COMPACT_ATOMS: atom_id res chain seq x y z
N MET A 1 43.31 -4.82 -20.85
CA MET A 1 43.24 -4.02 -19.60
C MET A 1 42.00 -3.09 -19.53
N ALA A 2 41.50 -2.55 -20.65
CA ALA A 2 40.29 -1.70 -20.69
C ALA A 2 38.96 -2.41 -20.33
N LEU A 3 38.81 -3.70 -20.66
CA LEU A 3 37.60 -4.48 -20.36
C LEU A 3 37.34 -4.69 -18.85
N PHE A 4 38.41 -4.78 -18.05
CA PHE A 4 38.30 -4.93 -16.59
C PHE A 4 37.86 -3.62 -15.91
N GLN A 5 38.28 -2.47 -16.46
CA GLN A 5 37.81 -1.16 -16.01
C GLN A 5 36.34 -0.91 -16.38
N ILE A 6 35.88 -1.37 -17.54
CA ILE A 6 34.45 -1.29 -17.92
C ILE A 6 33.59 -2.15 -16.98
N TYR A 7 34.00 -3.38 -16.69
CA TYR A 7 33.29 -4.26 -15.75
C TYR A 7 33.18 -3.65 -14.34
N HIS A 8 34.25 -3.00 -13.86
CA HIS A 8 34.23 -2.36 -12.54
C HIS A 8 33.41 -1.06 -12.52
N ASN A 9 33.44 -0.27 -13.60
CA ASN A 9 32.72 0.99 -13.72
C ASN A 9 31.20 0.80 -14.02
N THR A 10 30.81 -0.38 -14.49
CA THR A 10 29.38 -0.72 -14.63
C THR A 10 28.75 -1.02 -13.27
N ARG A 11 29.49 -1.66 -12.34
CA ARG A 11 29.01 -1.91 -10.98
C ARG A 11 28.81 -0.62 -10.16
N THR A 12 29.61 0.42 -10.39
CA THR A 12 29.45 1.71 -9.71
C THR A 12 28.27 2.53 -10.25
N THR A 13 27.86 2.29 -11.50
CA THR A 13 26.74 3.02 -12.12
C THR A 13 25.39 2.38 -11.79
N VAL A 14 25.32 1.05 -11.73
CA VAL A 14 24.07 0.32 -11.39
C VAL A 14 23.79 0.33 -9.87
N ALA A 15 24.81 0.50 -9.03
CA ALA A 15 24.64 0.65 -7.58
C ALA A 15 24.28 2.08 -7.12
N ARG A 16 24.11 3.05 -8.03
CA ARG A 16 23.83 4.46 -7.70
C ARG A 16 22.34 4.84 -7.64
N PHE A 17 21.44 3.86 -7.68
CA PHE A 17 20.04 4.07 -7.28
C PHE A 17 19.83 3.92 -5.76
N GLN A 18 20.87 3.55 -5.00
CA GLN A 18 20.86 3.62 -3.54
C GLN A 18 21.54 4.92 -3.06
N GLU A 19 20.83 5.64 -2.19
CA GLU A 19 21.19 6.93 -1.56
C GLU A 19 20.99 8.22 -2.39
N SER A 20 19.78 8.43 -2.93
CA SER A 20 19.27 9.79 -2.81
C SER A 20 18.85 9.96 -1.34
N VAL A 21 19.65 10.67 -0.54
CA VAL A 21 19.26 11.06 0.81
C VAL A 21 18.13 12.09 0.67
N LEU A 22 16.91 11.57 0.50
CA LEU A 22 15.72 12.40 0.42
C LEU A 22 15.60 13.16 1.73
N ARG A 23 15.43 14.49 1.62
CA ARG A 23 15.17 15.31 2.79
C ARG A 23 13.85 14.87 3.41
N ARG A 24 13.85 14.61 4.72
CA ARG A 24 12.61 14.34 5.47
C ARG A 24 11.76 15.62 5.51
N VAL A 25 10.83 15.73 4.56
CA VAL A 25 9.92 16.88 4.42
C VAL A 25 8.46 16.53 4.74
N VAL A 26 8.13 15.25 4.75
CA VAL A 26 6.76 14.78 5.02
C VAL A 26 6.53 14.78 6.54
N GLY A 27 5.81 15.79 7.02
CA GLY A 27 5.39 15.89 8.41
C GLY A 27 4.20 14.99 8.75
N ILE A 28 3.81 14.97 10.02
CA ILE A 28 2.72 14.12 10.53
C ILE A 28 1.41 14.34 9.79
N GLY A 29 1.03 15.59 9.53
CA GLY A 29 -0.21 15.91 8.80
C GLY A 29 -0.20 15.37 7.37
N ALA A 30 0.94 15.45 6.68
CA ALA A 30 1.08 14.89 5.34
C ALA A 30 1.01 13.36 5.37
N LEU A 31 1.70 12.70 6.32
CA LEU A 31 1.63 11.24 6.51
C LEU A 31 0.18 10.77 6.78
N TYR A 32 -0.52 11.45 7.69
CA TYR A 32 -1.92 11.16 7.97
C TYR A 32 -2.80 11.34 6.73
N SER A 33 -2.62 12.46 6.00
CA SER A 33 -3.42 12.75 4.82
C SER A 33 -3.21 11.73 3.70
N THR A 34 -1.99 11.22 3.52
CA THR A 34 -1.69 10.17 2.54
C THR A 34 -2.41 8.88 2.91
N GLY A 35 -2.31 8.43 4.16
CA GLY A 35 -3.00 7.21 4.61
C GLY A 35 -4.52 7.34 4.57
N TYR A 36 -5.06 8.48 5.04
CA TYR A 36 -6.50 8.73 5.01
C TYR A 36 -7.04 8.87 3.58
N GLY A 37 -6.29 9.49 2.67
CA GLY A 37 -6.70 9.66 1.27
C GLY A 37 -6.82 8.33 0.54
N ASP A 38 -5.91 7.40 0.81
CA ASP A 38 -5.94 6.04 0.25
C ASP A 38 -7.23 5.31 0.66
N VAL A 39 -7.53 5.28 1.96
CA VAL A 39 -8.72 4.60 2.51
C VAL A 39 -10.02 5.34 2.20
N GLY A 40 -10.03 6.67 2.27
CA GLY A 40 -11.22 7.49 2.18
C GLY A 40 -11.91 7.43 0.82
N SER A 41 -11.17 7.10 -0.24
CA SER A 41 -11.72 6.90 -1.58
C SER A 41 -12.68 5.71 -1.68
N SER A 42 -12.51 4.70 -0.81
CA SER A 42 -13.27 3.45 -0.90
C SER A 42 -14.76 3.58 -0.63
N ILE A 43 -15.16 4.64 0.08
CA ILE A 43 -16.57 4.89 0.43
C ILE A 43 -17.47 5.03 -0.81
N TYR A 44 -16.93 5.51 -1.92
CA TYR A 44 -17.67 5.78 -3.16
C TYR A 44 -18.12 4.52 -3.90
N TYR A 45 -17.48 3.37 -3.64
CA TYR A 45 -17.85 2.09 -4.27
C TYR A 45 -18.15 0.97 -3.26
N ALA A 46 -17.42 0.91 -2.14
CA ALA A 46 -17.56 -0.17 -1.17
C ALA A 46 -18.91 -0.15 -0.45
N LEU A 47 -19.46 1.03 -0.14
CA LEU A 47 -20.78 1.14 0.49
C LEU A 47 -21.89 0.55 -0.38
N GLY A 48 -21.89 0.88 -1.68
CA GLY A 48 -22.90 0.41 -2.62
C GLY A 48 -22.89 -1.11 -2.73
N ILE A 49 -21.70 -1.68 -2.97
CA ILE A 49 -21.52 -3.13 -3.06
C ILE A 49 -21.95 -3.82 -1.75
N THR A 50 -21.51 -3.30 -0.60
CA THR A 50 -21.87 -3.86 0.70
C THR A 50 -23.38 -3.78 0.97
N THR A 51 -24.04 -2.71 0.50
CA THR A 51 -25.49 -2.55 0.63
C THR A 51 -26.27 -3.55 -0.22
N VAL A 52 -25.80 -3.83 -1.44
CA VAL A 52 -26.42 -4.81 -2.34
C VAL A 52 -26.36 -6.22 -1.73
N TYR A 53 -25.22 -6.63 -1.19
CA TYR A 53 -25.02 -7.99 -0.69
C TYR A 53 -25.48 -8.19 0.76
N ALA A 54 -25.19 -7.26 1.66
CA ALA A 54 -25.54 -7.37 3.07
C ALA A 54 -26.90 -6.76 3.42
N GLN A 55 -27.48 -5.91 2.56
CA GLN A 55 -28.80 -5.31 2.73
C GLN A 55 -28.97 -4.64 4.10
N GLY A 56 -29.99 -5.00 4.88
CA GLY A 56 -30.20 -4.45 6.23
C GLY A 56 -29.04 -4.75 7.21
N ALA A 57 -28.19 -5.75 6.91
CA ALA A 57 -27.04 -6.10 7.73
C ALA A 57 -25.75 -5.36 7.33
N SER A 58 -25.77 -4.40 6.40
CA SER A 58 -24.57 -3.68 5.96
C SER A 58 -23.82 -2.98 7.10
N PHE A 59 -24.52 -2.46 8.10
CA PHE A 59 -23.88 -1.87 9.27
C PHE A 59 -23.03 -2.89 10.05
N LEU A 60 -23.57 -4.10 10.26
CA LEU A 60 -22.85 -5.21 10.89
C LEU A 60 -21.67 -5.65 10.03
N ALA A 61 -21.84 -5.75 8.72
CA ALA A 61 -20.76 -6.11 7.80
C ALA A 61 -19.59 -5.12 7.87
N ILE A 62 -19.88 -3.82 7.85
CA ILE A 62 -18.87 -2.75 7.97
C ILE A 62 -18.20 -2.77 9.35
N LEU A 63 -18.96 -3.01 10.42
CA LEU A 63 -18.37 -3.11 11.77
C LEU A 63 -17.38 -4.28 11.87
N VAL A 64 -17.74 -5.45 11.35
CA VAL A 64 -16.85 -6.62 11.35
C VAL A 64 -15.61 -6.35 10.51
N ALA A 65 -15.75 -5.78 9.32
CA ALA A 65 -14.62 -5.37 8.49
C ALA A 65 -13.72 -4.35 9.21
N GLY A 66 -14.34 -3.38 9.91
CA GLY A 66 -13.63 -2.38 10.72
C GLY A 66 -12.81 -2.99 11.86
N LEU A 67 -13.30 -4.04 12.51
CA LEU A 67 -12.53 -4.75 13.55
C LEU A 67 -11.27 -5.40 12.98
N PHE A 68 -11.38 -6.09 11.85
CA PHE A 68 -10.21 -6.65 11.15
C PHE A 68 -9.25 -5.55 10.71
N PHE A 69 -9.78 -4.44 10.20
CA PHE A 69 -8.97 -3.29 9.79
C PHE A 69 -8.18 -2.68 10.95
N VAL A 70 -8.80 -2.49 12.12
CA VAL A 70 -8.11 -1.98 13.32
C VAL A 70 -6.97 -2.91 13.74
N ALA A 71 -7.19 -4.23 13.76
CA ALA A 71 -6.14 -5.19 14.08
C ALA A 71 -4.95 -5.11 13.10
N THR A 72 -5.24 -4.95 11.81
CA THR A 72 -4.23 -4.78 10.76
C THR A 72 -3.45 -3.48 10.96
N VAL A 73 -4.12 -2.35 11.16
CA VAL A 73 -3.46 -1.04 11.32
C VAL A 73 -2.60 -1.00 12.57
N LEU A 74 -3.04 -1.60 13.68
CA LEU A 74 -2.23 -1.69 14.89
C LEU A 74 -0.96 -2.52 14.68
N SER A 75 -1.07 -3.66 14.00
CA SER A 75 0.08 -4.50 13.64
C SER A 75 1.06 -3.73 12.74
N TYR A 76 0.55 -2.98 11.76
CA TYR A 76 1.37 -2.13 10.91
C TYR A 76 2.01 -0.97 11.66
N ALA A 77 1.31 -0.37 12.62
CA ALA A 77 1.85 0.73 13.44
C ALA A 77 3.02 0.23 14.30
N GLU A 78 2.85 -0.93 14.95
CA GLU A 78 3.92 -1.57 15.73
C GLU A 78 5.14 -1.87 14.84
N LEU A 79 4.93 -2.58 13.73
CA LEU A 79 6.02 -2.96 12.81
C LEU A 79 6.70 -1.75 12.15
N SER A 80 5.95 -0.73 11.74
CA SER A 80 6.52 0.48 11.12
C SER A 80 7.31 1.32 12.11
N SER A 81 6.94 1.28 13.41
CA SER A 81 7.72 1.94 14.46
C SER A 81 9.00 1.17 14.81
N ALA A 82 8.96 -0.16 14.78
CA ALA A 82 10.09 -1.03 15.06
C ALA A 82 11.07 -1.14 13.87
N ILE A 83 10.57 -1.01 12.64
CA ILE A 83 11.31 -1.16 11.38
C ILE A 83 11.14 0.12 10.56
N PRO A 84 11.93 1.19 10.84
CA PRO A 84 11.78 2.49 10.19
C PRO A 84 12.43 2.52 8.79
N GLU A 85 12.17 1.51 7.99
CA GLU A 85 12.69 1.32 6.63
C GLU A 85 11.54 1.34 5.62
N ALA A 86 11.80 1.88 4.43
CA ALA A 86 10.82 1.92 3.36
C ALA A 86 10.68 0.52 2.74
N GLY A 87 9.60 -0.20 3.09
CA GLY A 87 9.35 -1.55 2.56
C GLY A 87 7.95 -2.12 2.82
N GLY A 88 7.26 -1.71 3.89
CA GLY A 88 5.89 -2.16 4.17
C GLY A 88 5.78 -3.69 4.37
N SER A 89 4.70 -4.30 3.88
CA SER A 89 4.39 -5.72 4.07
C SER A 89 5.48 -6.66 3.58
N SER A 90 6.12 -6.35 2.45
CA SER A 90 7.16 -7.20 1.87
C SER A 90 8.37 -7.30 2.81
N LEU A 91 8.81 -6.18 3.38
CA LEU A 91 9.91 -6.14 4.34
C LEU A 91 9.53 -6.80 5.67
N PHE A 92 8.31 -6.58 6.16
CA PHE A 92 7.83 -7.24 7.38
C PHE A 92 7.81 -8.76 7.21
N ALA A 93 7.28 -9.25 6.09
CA ALA A 93 7.27 -10.67 5.75
C ALA A 93 8.68 -11.22 5.51
N GLN A 94 9.58 -10.44 4.91
CA GLN A 94 10.98 -10.83 4.75
C GLN A 94 11.65 -11.09 6.10
N ARG A 95 11.46 -10.19 7.06
CA ARG A 95 12.07 -10.34 8.40
C ARG A 95 11.46 -11.47 9.22
N ALA A 96 10.17 -11.72 9.06
CA ALA A 96 9.48 -12.75 9.83
C ALA A 96 9.62 -14.16 9.21
N PHE A 97 9.58 -14.27 7.88
CA PHE A 97 9.37 -15.54 7.18
C PHE A 97 10.36 -15.78 6.02
N GLY A 98 11.20 -14.81 5.68
CA GLY A 98 12.20 -14.90 4.61
C GLY A 98 11.71 -14.48 3.22
N ASP A 99 12.62 -14.54 2.24
CA ASP A 99 12.44 -13.92 0.92
C ASP A 99 11.27 -14.49 0.09
N GLY A 100 10.96 -15.78 0.24
CA GLY A 100 9.84 -16.40 -0.47
C GLY A 100 8.50 -15.78 -0.09
N TRP A 101 8.26 -15.53 1.19
CA TRP A 101 7.05 -14.89 1.68
C TRP A 101 7.05 -13.38 1.43
N ALA A 102 8.22 -12.74 1.45
CA ALA A 102 8.39 -11.35 1.07
C ALA A 102 7.90 -11.07 -0.35
N PHE A 103 8.17 -12.00 -1.29
CA PHE A 103 7.70 -11.92 -2.66
C PHE A 103 6.17 -11.86 -2.72
N PHE A 104 5.47 -12.81 -2.11
CA PHE A 104 4.00 -12.82 -2.10
C PHE A 104 3.42 -11.59 -1.39
N ALA A 105 3.99 -11.21 -0.24
CA ALA A 105 3.55 -10.04 0.53
C ALA A 105 3.81 -8.71 -0.18
N GLY A 106 4.77 -8.65 -1.11
CA GLY A 106 4.99 -7.50 -1.99
C GLY A 106 4.10 -7.50 -3.23
N TRP A 107 3.81 -8.66 -3.81
CA TRP A 107 2.92 -8.79 -4.96
C TRP A 107 1.45 -8.52 -4.62
N ALA A 108 0.99 -8.90 -3.43
CA ALA A 108 -0.38 -8.67 -2.99
C ALA A 108 -0.80 -7.19 -3.08
N PRO A 109 -0.10 -6.23 -2.44
CA PRO A 109 -0.45 -4.81 -2.55
C PRO A 109 -0.22 -4.25 -3.96
N LEU A 110 0.74 -4.77 -4.74
CA LEU A 110 0.94 -4.35 -6.12
C LEU A 110 -0.30 -4.63 -6.98
N LEU A 111 -0.85 -5.85 -6.87
CA LEU A 111 -2.07 -6.23 -7.58
C LEU A 111 -3.31 -5.50 -7.03
N ASP A 112 -3.38 -5.30 -5.72
CA ASP A 112 -4.44 -4.53 -5.08
C ASP A 112 -4.49 -3.09 -5.61
N TYR A 113 -3.34 -2.42 -5.75
CA TYR A 113 -3.31 -1.07 -6.33
C TYR A 113 -3.82 -1.02 -7.77
N ILE A 114 -3.52 -2.04 -8.59
CA ILE A 114 -4.06 -2.12 -9.95
C ILE A 114 -5.59 -2.23 -9.92
N LEU A 115 -6.13 -3.08 -9.04
CA LEU A 115 -7.57 -3.27 -8.88
C LEU A 115 -8.25 -1.98 -8.39
N THR A 116 -7.68 -1.36 -7.36
CA THR A 116 -8.20 -0.12 -6.76
C THR A 116 -8.20 1.03 -7.76
N LEU A 117 -7.15 1.16 -8.58
CA LEU A 117 -7.12 2.15 -9.67
C LEU A 117 -8.22 1.88 -10.71
N ALA A 118 -8.41 0.62 -11.11
CA ALA A 118 -9.43 0.23 -12.08
C ALA A 118 -10.85 0.50 -11.57
N ILE A 119 -11.17 0.11 -10.33
CA ILE A 119 -12.48 0.33 -9.71
C ILE A 119 -12.71 1.83 -9.52
N SER A 120 -11.70 2.58 -9.07
CA SER A 120 -11.82 4.03 -8.88
C SER A 120 -12.14 4.74 -10.19
N ALA A 121 -11.43 4.41 -11.27
CA ALA A 121 -11.71 4.96 -12.60
C ALA A 121 -13.11 4.59 -13.10
N PHE A 122 -13.53 3.34 -12.91
CA PHE A 122 -14.87 2.88 -13.30
C PHE A 122 -15.98 3.60 -12.53
N SER A 123 -15.76 3.91 -11.25
CA SER A 123 -16.78 4.47 -10.35
C SER A 123 -17.16 5.92 -10.68
N VAL A 124 -16.30 6.67 -11.38
CA VAL A 124 -16.54 8.09 -11.70
C VAL A 124 -17.79 8.29 -12.55
N GLY A 125 -17.97 7.50 -13.61
CA GLY A 125 -19.10 7.64 -14.54
C GLY A 125 -20.45 7.43 -13.86
N PRO A 126 -20.68 6.26 -13.21
CA PRO A 126 -21.90 6.00 -12.45
C PRO A 126 -22.17 7.04 -11.37
N TYR A 127 -21.14 7.49 -10.65
CA TYR A 127 -21.31 8.49 -9.58
C TYR A 127 -21.77 9.85 -10.11
N LEU A 128 -21.16 10.33 -11.21
CA LEU A 128 -21.53 11.59 -11.83
C LEU A 128 -22.89 11.54 -12.52
N SER A 129 -23.31 10.39 -13.05
CA SER A 129 -24.59 10.24 -13.75
C SER A 129 -25.83 10.47 -12.90
N TYR A 130 -25.68 10.53 -11.58
CA TYR A 130 -26.75 10.79 -10.63
C TYR A 130 -27.06 12.29 -10.46
N PHE A 131 -26.18 13.17 -10.95
CA PHE A 131 -26.32 14.64 -10.88
C PHE A 131 -26.55 15.22 -12.28
#